data_AF-A0A2S6IPB2-F1
#
_entry.id   AF-A0A2S6IPB2-F1
#
_cell.length_a   1.000
_cell.length_b   1.000
_cell.length_c   1.000
_cell.angle_alpha   90.00
_cell.angle_beta   90.00
_cell.angle_gamma   90.00
#
_symmetry.space_group_name_H-M   'P 1'
#
loop_
_entity.id
_entity.type
_entity.pdbx_description
1 polymer ?
#
loop_
_entity_poly.entity_id
_entity_poly.type
_entity_poly.pdbx_seq_one_letter_code
_entity_poly.pdbx_strand_id
1 'polypeptide(L)'
;MPSGGTGGQDAPSYSSRVGYIDFGANWSSVKIAATWTRYRTWSSGDQTPFAALWWDDDKDSVNEAGLNETSLNFNTAKGLSTGGSTEPWIRDVDRSANPVTPRGRYLMLRSATAMANRAKEFAIVAAPACQQGAIVNGLVRQCIDFPSGVRIKDVPDVQDSFGTAAPPTGTTFADTYTPGSGECSTATHDRYWTRGSDGHVYRSWHPVRTTEVGTGRACSFGHEHGDDPRTSPLYEWSGGVPFGIANHSSVHAGNHRHEDHVGHKVFVQNDWEGVIGNPPDAAAITPTGFRCHWLSKVHMGTHSGDAIGNNEHEYHNNVMCDDGAQRHSKTGWESYAGRNNHTEASVKVLSVWGRPGWVKACDLSTQTQVPGVGREIPEGADTNRQIKCATSNAGWMWAARPTATVSETGHTDHVGAGINELWKPWAQVVTRGQQRIFLSSAYYSVLNPARLYNDGSMIPQRDVDGDGKVDNWIPTLEACLANPDKTACKNLPTFPSDVPRDKWWKHPLSPFNGTVRAVHPKGIRVHTESGKAWFCTDYTGQETSADPTVSTNGTRTCPSGQLLQYIAPTRNLWVIKENTSWGPNRAVGVIQGSGVNARDNGTRGSGQTHEWVRFYPDASIHAPN
;
A
#
# COMPACT_ATOMS: atom_id res chain seq x y z
N MET A 1 -15.12 -8.55 18.01
CA MET A 1 -15.63 -8.03 19.30
C MET A 1 -14.44 -7.50 20.07
N PRO A 2 -14.45 -6.25 20.53
CA PRO A 2 -13.35 -5.77 21.36
C PRO A 2 -13.29 -6.52 22.68
N SER A 3 -12.10 -7.00 23.03
CA SER A 3 -11.84 -7.63 24.32
C SER A 3 -10.94 -6.71 25.16
N GLY A 4 -11.37 -6.39 26.36
CA GLY A 4 -10.52 -5.71 27.35
C GLY A 4 -9.50 -6.69 27.95
N GLY A 5 -8.40 -6.16 28.50
CA GLY A 5 -7.39 -6.97 29.19
C GLY A 5 -8.00 -7.81 30.32
N THR A 6 -7.49 -9.03 30.48
CA THR A 6 -8.05 -10.04 31.39
C THR A 6 -7.56 -9.91 32.84
N GLY A 7 -6.62 -8.99 33.11
CA GLY A 7 -6.04 -8.79 34.44
C GLY A 7 -6.66 -7.61 35.21
N GLY A 8 -6.62 -7.67 36.55
CA GLY A 8 -6.99 -6.54 37.40
C GLY A 8 -6.13 -5.28 37.15
N GLN A 9 -4.92 -5.44 36.59
CA GLN A 9 -4.03 -4.36 36.16
C GLN A 9 -4.58 -3.57 34.95
N ASP A 10 -5.41 -4.19 34.12
CA ASP A 10 -5.94 -3.64 32.86
C ASP A 10 -7.35 -3.06 33.02
N ALA A 11 -7.83 -2.95 34.27
CA ALA A 11 -9.13 -2.37 34.60
C ALA A 11 -8.98 -0.85 34.82
N PRO A 12 -9.35 0.01 33.85
CA PRO A 12 -9.16 1.45 33.95
C PRO A 12 -10.18 2.12 34.88
N SER A 13 -10.92 1.33 35.67
CA SER A 13 -11.79 1.82 36.75
C SER A 13 -11.03 2.18 38.03
N TYR A 14 -9.76 1.76 38.16
CA TYR A 14 -8.86 2.16 39.26
C TYR A 14 -7.96 3.32 38.86
N SER A 15 -7.58 4.17 39.81
CA SER A 15 -6.78 5.37 39.58
C SER A 15 -5.41 5.08 38.94
N SER A 16 -5.02 5.94 38.00
CA SER A 16 -3.72 5.92 37.31
C SER A 16 -3.37 4.64 36.55
N ARG A 17 -4.36 3.79 36.22
CA ARG A 17 -4.22 2.62 35.34
C ARG A 17 -4.54 2.93 33.89
N VAL A 18 -4.00 2.11 33.00
CA VAL A 18 -4.26 2.10 31.56
C VAL A 18 -4.95 0.78 31.22
N GLY A 19 -6.08 0.86 30.54
CA GLY A 19 -6.70 -0.28 29.88
C GLY A 19 -6.71 -0.08 28.37
N TYR A 20 -7.13 -1.10 27.62
CA TYR A 20 -7.23 -1.00 26.16
C TYR A 20 -8.51 -1.65 25.61
N ILE A 21 -8.90 -1.24 24.42
CA ILE A 21 -9.94 -1.84 23.60
C ILE A 21 -9.28 -2.30 22.29
N ASP A 22 -9.21 -3.62 22.08
CA ASP A 22 -8.65 -4.22 20.85
C ASP A 22 -9.71 -4.23 19.73
N PHE A 23 -9.50 -3.45 18.67
CA PHE A 23 -10.40 -3.43 17.50
C PHE A 23 -10.12 -4.56 16.49
N GLY A 24 -9.14 -5.42 16.77
CA GLY A 24 -8.70 -6.51 15.91
C GLY A 24 -7.82 -6.02 14.76
N ALA A 25 -7.31 -6.94 13.95
CA ALA A 25 -6.43 -6.63 12.83
C ALA A 25 -7.09 -5.71 11.77
N ASN A 26 -8.41 -5.74 11.65
CA ASN A 26 -9.16 -4.91 10.69
C ASN A 26 -9.60 -3.56 11.27
N TRP A 27 -8.95 -3.07 12.33
CA TRP A 27 -9.29 -1.82 13.02
C TRP A 27 -9.47 -0.63 12.08
N SER A 28 -8.71 -0.56 10.98
CA SER A 28 -8.74 0.54 10.01
C SER A 28 -10.07 0.65 9.25
N SER A 29 -10.81 -0.45 9.13
CA SER A 29 -12.14 -0.51 8.51
C SER A 29 -13.28 -0.13 9.45
N VAL A 30 -13.01 -0.02 10.76
CA VAL A 30 -14.02 0.31 11.75
C VAL A 30 -14.37 1.79 11.65
N LYS A 31 -15.66 2.12 11.72
CA LYS A 31 -16.15 3.50 11.78
C LYS A 31 -16.95 3.70 13.07
N ILE A 32 -16.33 4.31 14.07
CA ILE A 32 -16.93 4.54 15.38
C ILE A 32 -17.91 5.70 15.31
N ALA A 33 -19.19 5.38 15.51
CA ALA A 33 -20.29 6.34 15.43
C ALA A 33 -20.70 6.87 16.79
N ALA A 34 -20.51 6.12 17.89
CA ALA A 34 -20.83 6.60 19.22
C ALA A 34 -20.10 5.85 20.33
N THR A 35 -19.96 6.47 21.49
CA THR A 35 -19.56 5.84 22.76
C THR A 35 -20.70 5.96 23.78
N TRP A 36 -20.81 4.97 24.66
CA TRP A 36 -21.86 4.89 25.67
C TRP A 36 -21.30 4.36 27.00
N THR A 37 -21.89 4.80 28.10
CA THR A 37 -21.57 4.33 29.45
C THR A 37 -22.84 3.85 30.14
N ARG A 38 -22.79 2.64 30.70
CA ARG A 38 -23.81 2.10 31.60
C ARG A 38 -23.44 2.46 33.02
N TYR A 39 -24.35 3.08 33.75
CA TYR A 39 -24.12 3.48 35.14
C TYR A 39 -24.73 2.48 36.13
N ARG A 40 -24.11 2.33 37.31
CA ARG A 40 -24.61 1.45 38.39
C ARG A 40 -25.92 1.99 38.98
N THR A 41 -26.75 1.10 39.53
CA THR A 41 -28.06 1.42 40.15
C THR A 41 -28.04 2.46 41.26
N TRP A 42 -26.90 2.63 41.95
CA TRP A 42 -26.74 3.56 43.07
C TRP A 42 -25.65 4.62 42.78
N SER A 43 -25.72 5.25 41.61
CA SER A 43 -24.79 6.30 41.18
C SER A 43 -25.44 7.69 41.26
N SER A 44 -24.77 8.65 41.90
CA SER A 44 -25.15 10.07 41.94
C SER A 44 -23.99 11.00 41.53
N GLY A 45 -24.27 12.14 40.90
CA GLY A 45 -23.28 13.18 40.54
C GLY A 45 -22.74 13.12 39.10
N ASP A 46 -21.48 13.56 38.93
CA ASP A 46 -20.76 13.62 37.65
C ASP A 46 -19.83 12.42 37.46
N GLN A 47 -19.68 11.93 36.23
CA GLN A 47 -18.64 10.94 35.90
C GLN A 47 -17.29 11.66 35.73
N THR A 48 -16.20 10.98 36.11
CA THR A 48 -14.84 11.45 35.79
C THR A 48 -14.47 10.92 34.40
N PRO A 49 -14.00 11.77 33.47
CA PRO A 49 -13.54 11.30 32.17
C PRO A 49 -12.22 10.55 32.32
N PHE A 50 -11.89 9.73 31.33
CA PHE A 50 -10.53 9.28 31.17
C PHE A 50 -9.61 10.48 30.95
N ALA A 51 -8.45 10.47 31.62
CA ALA A 51 -7.46 11.55 31.54
C ALA A 51 -6.77 11.60 30.18
N ALA A 52 -6.64 10.45 29.50
CA ALA A 52 -6.14 10.38 28.13
C ALA A 52 -6.73 9.17 27.40
N LEU A 53 -6.97 9.34 26.11
CA LEU A 53 -7.16 8.26 25.16
C LEU A 53 -6.14 8.42 24.03
N TRP A 54 -5.59 7.31 23.55
CA TRP A 54 -4.71 7.32 22.36
C TRP A 54 -4.83 6.00 21.61
N TRP A 55 -4.46 6.04 20.33
CA TRP A 55 -4.37 4.86 19.49
C TRP A 55 -2.97 4.26 19.55
N ASP A 56 -2.90 2.93 19.56
CA ASP A 56 -1.65 2.19 19.69
C ASP A 56 -1.60 0.98 18.74
N ASP A 57 -0.39 0.58 18.35
CA ASP A 57 -0.16 -0.64 17.57
C ASP A 57 0.13 -1.87 18.43
N ASP A 58 0.44 -1.68 19.72
CA ASP A 58 0.52 -2.75 20.72
C ASP A 58 -0.29 -2.49 22.00
N LYS A 59 -0.06 -3.29 23.05
CA LYS A 59 -0.84 -3.29 24.30
C LYS A 59 -0.11 -2.63 25.46
N ASP A 60 1.04 -2.03 25.21
CA ASP A 60 1.80 -1.40 26.28
C ASP A 60 1.10 -0.12 26.76
N SER A 61 1.60 0.49 27.84
CA SER A 61 0.94 1.64 28.48
C SER A 61 1.54 3.00 28.10
N VAL A 62 2.34 3.04 27.03
CA VAL A 62 3.13 4.18 26.58
C VAL A 62 2.60 4.67 25.24
N ASN A 63 2.22 5.94 25.16
CA ASN A 63 1.86 6.54 23.87
C ASN A 63 3.11 6.95 23.08
N GLU A 64 3.79 5.97 22.49
CA GLU A 64 5.02 6.19 21.72
C GLU A 64 4.76 6.79 20.34
N ALA A 65 3.61 6.47 19.74
CA ALA A 65 3.20 7.00 18.44
C ALA A 65 2.64 8.44 18.51
N GLY A 66 2.35 8.97 19.71
CA GLY A 66 1.78 10.29 19.91
C GLY A 66 0.35 10.46 19.37
N LEU A 67 -0.38 9.37 19.15
CA LEU A 67 -1.68 9.34 18.48
C LEU A 67 -2.84 9.61 19.44
N ASN A 68 -2.85 10.77 20.09
CA ASN A 68 -3.91 11.16 21.01
C ASN A 68 -5.29 11.17 20.33
N GLU A 69 -6.30 10.63 21.02
CA GLU A 69 -7.69 10.59 20.59
C GLU A 69 -8.50 11.59 21.43
N THR A 70 -8.97 12.66 20.78
CA THR A 70 -9.70 13.76 21.45
C THR A 70 -11.17 13.81 21.07
N SER A 71 -11.58 13.03 20.07
CA SER A 71 -12.92 13.02 19.51
C SER A 71 -13.85 12.03 20.22
N LEU A 72 -13.30 11.08 20.98
CA LEU A 72 -13.99 10.08 21.80
C LEU A 72 -13.64 10.25 23.29
N ASN A 73 -14.62 10.01 24.17
CA ASN A 73 -14.40 9.75 25.60
C ASN A 73 -15.68 9.10 26.18
N PHE A 74 -15.62 8.67 27.44
CA PHE A 74 -16.72 8.04 28.18
C PHE A 74 -17.01 8.91 29.41
N ASN A 75 -17.86 9.93 29.27
CA ASN A 75 -18.07 10.90 30.35
C ASN A 75 -19.22 11.93 30.25
N THR A 76 -20.37 11.66 29.64
CA THR A 76 -21.40 12.72 29.52
C THR A 76 -22.34 12.86 30.71
N ALA A 77 -22.37 11.91 31.63
CA ALA A 77 -23.31 11.97 32.74
C ALA A 77 -22.94 13.10 33.71
N LYS A 78 -23.67 14.20 33.62
CA LYS A 78 -23.63 15.34 34.54
C LYS A 78 -24.86 15.33 35.43
N GLY A 79 -24.66 15.45 36.74
CA GLY A 79 -25.76 15.44 37.73
C GLY A 79 -26.64 14.18 37.70
N LEU A 80 -26.14 13.05 37.19
CA LEU A 80 -26.92 11.82 37.06
C LEU A 80 -27.33 11.32 38.44
N SER A 81 -28.62 11.04 38.63
CA SER A 81 -29.17 10.33 39.78
C SER A 81 -29.94 9.11 39.29
N THR A 82 -29.48 7.92 39.65
CA THR A 82 -30.06 6.64 39.20
C THR A 82 -31.17 6.12 40.13
N GLY A 83 -31.30 6.71 41.33
CA GLY A 83 -32.43 6.45 42.24
C GLY A 83 -32.58 5.00 42.74
N GLY A 84 -31.58 4.14 42.56
CA GLY A 84 -31.59 2.76 43.06
C GLY A 84 -32.29 1.72 42.20
N SER A 85 -33.00 2.12 41.14
CA SER A 85 -33.92 1.23 40.41
C SER A 85 -33.48 0.85 39.00
N THR A 86 -32.52 1.57 38.38
CA THR A 86 -32.13 1.34 36.99
C THR A 86 -30.63 1.51 36.75
N GLU A 87 -30.10 0.82 35.74
CA GLU A 87 -28.72 0.99 35.24
C GLU A 87 -28.76 1.63 33.85
N PRO A 88 -28.88 2.97 33.76
CA PRO A 88 -29.11 3.62 32.47
C PRO A 88 -27.85 3.55 31.61
N TRP A 89 -28.07 3.31 30.31
CA TRP A 89 -27.09 3.59 29.26
C TRP A 89 -27.23 5.05 28.84
N ILE A 90 -26.16 5.81 28.95
CA ILE A 90 -26.09 7.21 28.50
C ILE A 90 -25.06 7.29 27.39
N ARG A 91 -25.43 7.96 26.30
CA ARG A 91 -24.55 8.21 25.17
C ARG A 91 -23.54 9.29 25.53
N ASP A 92 -22.26 8.98 25.42
CA ASP A 92 -21.16 9.90 25.73
C ASP A 92 -20.76 10.74 24.53
N VAL A 93 -20.65 10.12 23.36
CA VAL A 93 -20.28 10.84 22.14
C VAL A 93 -21.18 10.37 21.00
N ASP A 94 -21.62 11.31 20.17
CA ASP A 94 -22.31 11.05 18.91
C ASP A 94 -21.47 11.61 17.76
N ARG A 95 -20.94 10.69 16.94
CA ARG A 95 -20.14 10.93 15.74
C ARG A 95 -20.82 10.30 14.53
N SER A 96 -22.12 10.00 14.58
CA SER A 96 -22.86 9.38 13.48
C SER A 96 -22.73 10.15 12.15
N ALA A 97 -22.70 11.49 12.20
CA ALA A 97 -22.50 12.34 11.04
C ALA A 97 -21.04 12.39 10.54
N ASN A 98 -20.06 12.17 11.42
CA ASN A 98 -18.63 12.18 11.10
C ASN A 98 -17.91 11.07 11.90
N PRO A 99 -18.05 9.79 11.50
CA PRO A 99 -17.54 8.67 12.27
C PRO A 99 -16.03 8.70 12.44
N VAL A 100 -15.55 8.29 13.62
CA VAL A 100 -14.12 8.25 13.94
C VAL A 100 -13.52 6.97 13.36
N THR A 101 -12.46 7.13 12.57
CA THR A 101 -11.67 6.00 12.07
C THR A 101 -10.54 5.74 13.07
N PRO A 102 -10.42 4.53 13.63
CA PRO A 102 -9.28 4.19 14.48
C PRO A 102 -7.95 4.48 13.78
N ARG A 103 -6.94 4.95 14.53
CA ARG A 103 -5.58 5.23 14.02
C ARG A 103 -4.54 4.19 14.46
N GLY A 104 -5.00 3.18 15.18
CA GLY A 104 -4.23 2.05 15.70
C GLY A 104 -5.18 0.92 16.07
N ARG A 105 -4.63 -0.26 16.33
CA ARG A 105 -5.41 -1.45 16.68
C ARG A 105 -6.05 -1.32 18.05
N TYR A 106 -5.33 -0.74 18.98
CA TYR A 106 -5.75 -0.62 20.37
C TYR A 106 -6.15 0.84 20.64
N LEU A 107 -7.32 1.04 21.23
CA LEU A 107 -7.65 2.30 21.88
C LEU A 107 -7.28 2.19 23.34
N MET A 108 -6.26 2.92 23.76
CA MET A 108 -5.76 2.95 25.12
C MET A 108 -6.54 3.98 25.94
N LEU A 109 -6.87 3.66 27.19
CA LEU A 109 -7.66 4.50 28.09
C LEU A 109 -6.93 4.65 29.42
N ARG A 110 -6.41 5.85 29.70
CA ARG A 110 -5.80 6.18 30.98
C ARG A 110 -6.83 6.79 31.91
N SER A 111 -7.07 6.12 33.02
CA SER A 111 -7.88 6.62 34.13
C SER A 111 -7.33 7.93 34.70
N ALA A 112 -8.23 8.79 35.17
CA ALA A 112 -7.85 9.96 35.95
C ALA A 112 -7.28 9.56 37.32
N THR A 113 -6.56 10.47 37.97
CA THR A 113 -6.05 10.30 39.34
C THR A 113 -7.15 9.96 40.34
N ALA A 114 -8.37 10.46 40.11
CA ALA A 114 -9.57 10.16 40.90
C ALA A 114 -10.75 9.80 39.98
N MET A 115 -10.88 8.52 39.63
CA MET A 115 -12.02 8.03 38.85
C MET A 115 -13.25 7.83 39.74
N ALA A 116 -14.37 8.45 39.36
CA ALA A 116 -15.66 8.14 39.95
C ALA A 116 -16.04 6.69 39.56
N ASN A 117 -16.14 5.79 40.55
CA ASN A 117 -16.49 4.38 40.38
C ASN A 117 -18.00 4.18 40.11
N ARG A 118 -18.55 4.90 39.11
CA ARG A 118 -19.99 4.94 38.81
C ARG A 118 -20.33 4.22 37.51
N ALA A 119 -19.42 4.21 36.56
CA ALA A 119 -19.52 3.37 35.38
C ALA A 119 -19.51 1.88 35.78
N LYS A 120 -20.41 1.12 35.18
CA LYS A 120 -20.48 -0.33 35.28
C LYS A 120 -19.88 -0.98 34.02
N GLU A 121 -20.28 -0.48 32.86
CA GLU A 121 -19.87 -0.98 31.54
C GLU A 121 -19.69 0.20 30.58
N PHE A 122 -18.84 0.03 29.59
CA PHE A 122 -18.65 0.94 28.47
C PHE A 122 -19.03 0.23 27.17
N ALA A 123 -19.56 0.95 26.20
CA ALA A 123 -19.87 0.42 24.88
C ALA A 123 -19.45 1.40 23.77
N ILE A 124 -19.09 0.83 22.63
CA ILE A 124 -18.80 1.56 21.40
C ILE A 124 -19.77 1.06 20.34
N VAL A 125 -20.48 1.99 19.71
CA VAL A 125 -21.25 1.71 18.50
C VAL A 125 -20.36 2.06 17.33
N ALA A 126 -19.99 1.04 16.57
CA ALA A 126 -19.27 1.20 15.33
C ALA A 126 -20.02 0.45 14.22
N ALA A 127 -20.01 1.02 13.03
CA ALA A 127 -20.40 0.29 11.83
C ALA A 127 -19.12 -0.23 11.15
N PRO A 128 -19.15 -1.42 10.54
CA PRO A 128 -18.20 -1.72 9.48
C PRO A 128 -18.36 -0.64 8.38
N ALA A 129 -17.29 -0.31 7.67
CA ALA A 129 -17.33 0.66 6.57
C ALA A 129 -18.30 0.30 5.42
N CYS A 130 -18.92 -0.88 5.46
CA CYS A 130 -19.92 -1.37 4.53
C CYS A 130 -21.28 -1.58 5.25
N GLN A 131 -22.38 -1.07 4.68
CA GLN A 131 -23.74 -1.39 5.15
C GLN A 131 -24.31 -2.61 4.42
N GLN A 132 -24.60 -3.67 5.18
CA GLN A 132 -25.09 -4.94 4.64
C GLN A 132 -26.55 -4.77 4.18
N GLY A 133 -26.87 -5.28 2.99
CA GLY A 133 -28.23 -5.21 2.44
C GLY A 133 -28.54 -4.01 1.56
N ALA A 134 -27.64 -3.03 1.42
CA ALA A 134 -27.87 -1.88 0.54
C ALA A 134 -27.95 -2.30 -0.92
N ILE A 135 -28.99 -1.92 -1.65
CA ILE A 135 -29.09 -2.22 -3.09
C ILE A 135 -28.37 -1.11 -3.87
N VAL A 136 -27.26 -1.43 -4.53
CA VAL A 136 -26.55 -0.53 -5.43
C VAL A 136 -26.54 -1.17 -6.82
N ASN A 137 -27.07 -0.50 -7.83
CA ASN A 137 -27.18 -1.02 -9.21
C ASN A 137 -27.87 -2.40 -9.33
N GLY A 138 -28.85 -2.68 -8.47
CA GLY A 138 -29.56 -3.97 -8.46
C GLY A 138 -28.77 -5.14 -7.84
N LEU A 139 -27.62 -4.85 -7.23
CA LEU A 139 -26.83 -5.78 -6.41
C LEU A 139 -27.09 -5.46 -4.94
N VAL A 140 -27.45 -6.48 -4.15
CA VAL A 140 -27.50 -6.31 -2.68
C VAL A 140 -26.07 -6.40 -2.18
N ARG A 141 -25.60 -5.33 -1.56
CA ARG A 141 -24.29 -5.24 -0.93
C ARG A 141 -24.21 -6.29 0.18
N GLN A 142 -23.43 -7.33 -0.03
CA GLN A 142 -23.03 -8.22 1.05
C GLN A 142 -21.76 -7.66 1.64
N CYS A 143 -21.84 -7.16 2.86
CA CYS A 143 -20.64 -6.95 3.66
C CYS A 143 -20.22 -8.34 4.11
N ILE A 144 -19.37 -8.96 3.30
CA ILE A 144 -18.65 -10.12 3.77
C ILE A 144 -17.63 -9.54 4.74
N ASP A 145 -17.74 -9.89 6.02
CA ASP A 145 -16.65 -9.66 6.95
C ASP A 145 -15.41 -10.25 6.28
N PHE A 146 -14.49 -9.40 5.80
CA PHE A 146 -13.15 -9.84 5.46
C PHE A 146 -12.71 -10.67 6.64
N PRO A 147 -12.47 -11.99 6.49
CA PRO A 147 -12.35 -12.82 7.64
C PRO A 147 -11.09 -12.42 8.40
N SER A 148 -11.23 -11.54 9.39
CA SER A 148 -10.17 -11.24 10.33
C SER A 148 -9.89 -12.56 11.05
N GLY A 149 -8.68 -13.07 10.84
CA GLY A 149 -8.28 -14.37 11.35
C GLY A 149 -8.50 -15.56 10.42
N VAL A 150 -8.97 -15.39 9.18
CA VAL A 150 -8.49 -16.28 8.11
C VAL A 150 -7.11 -15.75 7.75
N ARG A 151 -6.15 -16.09 8.61
CA ARG A 151 -4.83 -16.45 8.08
C ARG A 151 -5.14 -17.37 6.92
N ILE A 152 -4.42 -17.27 5.82
CA ILE A 152 -4.34 -18.48 5.03
C ILE A 152 -3.91 -19.55 6.03
N LYS A 153 -4.69 -20.61 6.22
CA LYS A 153 -4.55 -21.59 7.32
C LYS A 153 -3.23 -22.39 7.26
N ASP A 154 -2.23 -21.84 6.58
CA ASP A 154 -1.47 -22.41 5.48
C ASP A 154 -0.29 -21.50 5.03
N VAL A 155 -0.26 -20.22 5.45
CA VAL A 155 0.94 -19.36 5.42
C VAL A 155 1.40 -19.18 6.88
N PRO A 156 2.70 -19.38 7.18
CA PRO A 156 3.22 -19.20 8.54
C PRO A 156 2.93 -17.81 9.05
N ASP A 157 2.81 -17.68 10.37
CA ASP A 157 2.78 -16.37 11.02
C ASP A 157 3.94 -15.55 10.49
N VAL A 158 3.62 -14.35 9.99
CA VAL A 158 4.64 -13.45 9.47
C VAL A 158 5.62 -13.21 10.61
N GLN A 159 6.85 -13.64 10.39
CA GLN A 159 7.95 -13.32 11.29
C GLN A 159 8.58 -12.05 10.77
N ASP A 160 8.23 -10.96 11.38
CA ASP A 160 8.79 -9.65 11.12
C ASP A 160 9.27 -9.02 12.42
N SER A 161 9.93 -7.89 12.28
CA SER A 161 10.38 -7.13 13.44
C SER A 161 9.90 -5.69 13.46
N PHE A 162 9.83 -5.01 12.31
CA PHE A 162 9.47 -3.59 12.25
C PHE A 162 10.20 -2.70 13.28
N GLY A 163 11.49 -2.98 13.54
CA GLY A 163 12.30 -2.20 14.47
C GLY A 163 12.44 -2.80 15.88
N THR A 164 11.63 -3.80 16.24
CA THR A 164 11.58 -4.35 17.61
C THR A 164 12.76 -5.27 17.97
N ALA A 165 13.41 -5.88 16.98
CA ALA A 165 14.37 -6.97 17.15
C ALA A 165 15.47 -6.91 16.10
N ALA A 166 16.68 -7.30 16.51
CA ALA A 166 17.77 -7.52 15.57
C ALA A 166 17.44 -8.71 14.65
N PRO A 167 17.97 -8.74 13.42
CA PRO A 167 17.83 -9.91 12.57
C PRO A 167 18.52 -11.12 13.22
N PRO A 168 18.06 -12.35 12.95
CA PRO A 168 18.70 -13.56 13.46
C PRO A 168 20.20 -13.60 13.15
N THR A 169 20.99 -14.15 14.08
CA THR A 169 22.45 -14.25 13.95
C THR A 169 22.84 -14.97 12.64
N GLY A 170 23.78 -14.37 11.90
CA GLY A 170 24.25 -14.89 10.61
C GLY A 170 23.40 -14.46 9.40
N THR A 171 22.37 -13.63 9.60
CA THR A 171 21.63 -13.02 8.49
C THR A 171 22.54 -12.11 7.67
N THR A 172 22.52 -12.28 6.35
CA THR A 172 23.16 -11.38 5.38
C THR A 172 22.10 -10.86 4.44
N PHE A 173 21.93 -9.54 4.38
CA PHE A 173 21.01 -8.92 3.43
C PHE A 173 21.65 -8.84 2.05
N ALA A 174 20.84 -9.08 1.02
CA ALA A 174 21.28 -9.08 -0.36
C ALA A 174 21.51 -7.66 -0.91
N ASP A 175 20.89 -6.66 -0.29
CA ASP A 175 20.99 -5.23 -0.60
C ASP A 175 21.86 -4.50 0.43
N THR A 176 22.45 -3.38 0.00
CA THR A 176 23.32 -2.55 0.85
C THR A 176 22.58 -1.30 1.29
N TYR A 177 22.58 -1.02 2.60
CA TYR A 177 22.22 0.29 3.14
C TYR A 177 23.48 0.96 3.71
N THR A 178 23.87 2.07 3.08
CA THR A 178 25.02 2.87 3.49
C THR A 178 24.50 4.23 4.00
N PRO A 179 24.36 4.41 5.32
CA PRO A 179 23.79 5.64 5.85
C PRO A 179 24.67 6.86 5.57
N GLY A 180 24.02 7.96 5.22
CA GLY A 180 24.64 9.28 5.16
C GLY A 180 25.03 9.81 6.55
N SER A 181 25.86 10.85 6.56
CA SER A 181 26.21 11.55 7.81
C SER A 181 24.96 12.11 8.50
N GLY A 182 24.66 11.64 9.71
CA GLY A 182 23.50 12.07 10.52
C GLY A 182 22.24 11.22 10.32
N GLU A 183 22.27 10.21 9.43
CA GLU A 183 21.19 9.24 9.28
C GLU A 183 21.28 8.13 10.35
N CYS A 184 20.21 7.34 10.46
CA CYS A 184 20.19 6.15 11.33
C CYS A 184 21.29 5.15 10.92
N SER A 185 21.85 4.42 11.88
CA SER A 185 22.87 3.41 11.56
C SER A 185 22.30 2.22 10.79
N THR A 186 23.17 1.47 10.12
CA THR A 186 22.82 0.17 9.52
C THR A 186 22.24 -0.79 10.57
N ALA A 187 22.74 -0.77 11.81
CA ALA A 187 22.19 -1.63 12.88
C ALA A 187 20.73 -1.28 13.23
N THR A 188 20.37 0.01 13.21
CA THR A 188 18.98 0.47 13.37
C THR A 188 18.13 0.06 12.17
N HIS A 189 18.65 0.26 10.96
CA HIS A 189 17.96 -0.11 9.73
C HIS A 189 17.67 -1.61 9.65
N ASP A 190 18.64 -2.43 10.00
CA ASP A 190 18.59 -3.88 9.87
C ASP A 190 17.55 -4.52 10.81
N ARG A 191 16.98 -3.77 11.76
CA ARG A 191 15.82 -4.20 12.57
C ARG A 191 14.50 -4.21 11.81
N TYR A 192 14.45 -3.63 10.62
CA TYR A 192 13.27 -3.64 9.76
C TYR A 192 13.39 -4.79 8.77
N TRP A 193 12.99 -5.98 9.22
CA TRP A 193 13.10 -7.20 8.44
C TRP A 193 11.82 -8.04 8.52
N THR A 194 11.65 -8.93 7.54
CA THR A 194 10.61 -9.96 7.51
C THR A 194 11.19 -11.25 6.94
N ARG A 195 10.68 -12.40 7.39
CA ARG A 195 11.07 -13.71 6.89
C ARG A 195 10.22 -14.08 5.68
N GLY A 196 10.88 -14.35 4.56
CA GLY A 196 10.25 -14.83 3.33
C GLY A 196 9.71 -16.26 3.46
N SER A 197 8.89 -16.65 2.49
CA SER A 197 8.33 -18.02 2.40
C SER A 197 9.38 -19.09 2.07
N ASP A 198 10.59 -18.68 1.67
CA ASP A 198 11.76 -19.52 1.48
C ASP A 198 12.59 -19.69 2.77
N GLY A 199 12.14 -19.10 3.88
CA GLY A 199 12.80 -19.15 5.18
C GLY A 199 13.94 -18.14 5.36
N HIS A 200 14.32 -17.39 4.32
CA HIS A 200 15.35 -16.35 4.43
C HIS A 200 14.81 -15.08 5.07
N VAL A 201 15.70 -14.28 5.66
CA VAL A 201 15.37 -13.00 6.26
C VAL A 201 15.74 -11.89 5.28
N TYR A 202 14.77 -11.02 5.01
CA TYR A 202 14.88 -9.91 4.07
C TYR A 202 14.68 -8.60 4.79
N ARG A 203 15.32 -7.53 4.33
CA ARG A 203 14.89 -6.19 4.71
C ARG A 203 13.42 -6.02 4.31
N SER A 204 12.71 -5.16 5.02
CA SER A 204 11.32 -4.84 4.74
C SER A 204 11.08 -3.36 4.94
N TRP A 205 9.82 -2.95 4.90
CA TRP A 205 9.42 -1.56 5.08
C TRP A 205 9.87 -1.04 6.46
N HIS A 206 10.32 0.21 6.48
CA HIS A 206 10.59 0.98 7.68
C HIS A 206 9.91 2.36 7.59
N PRO A 207 9.55 2.97 8.73
CA PRO A 207 9.13 4.37 8.75
C PRO A 207 10.32 5.27 8.39
N VAL A 208 10.08 6.49 7.90
CA VAL A 208 11.15 7.44 7.52
C VAL A 208 12.03 7.83 8.72
N ARG A 209 11.44 7.85 9.91
CA ARG A 209 12.08 8.21 11.17
C ARG A 209 11.85 7.13 12.21
N THR A 210 12.83 6.94 13.06
CA THR A 210 12.77 5.98 14.17
C THR A 210 13.72 6.41 15.28
N THR A 211 13.86 5.54 16.28
CA THR A 211 14.81 5.69 17.37
C THR A 211 16.06 4.88 17.09
N GLU A 212 17.22 5.55 17.12
CA GLU A 212 18.53 4.96 16.90
C GLU A 212 18.85 3.93 18.00
N VAL A 213 19.21 2.73 17.57
CA VAL A 213 19.61 1.64 18.44
C VAL A 213 20.91 2.02 19.15
N GLY A 214 20.94 1.86 20.47
CA GLY A 214 22.13 2.15 21.29
C GLY A 214 22.16 3.56 21.87
N THR A 215 21.65 4.57 21.16
CA THR A 215 21.58 5.95 21.71
C THR A 215 20.19 6.32 22.22
N GLY A 216 19.12 5.68 21.73
CA GLY A 216 17.75 5.99 22.09
C GLY A 216 17.26 7.35 21.56
N ARG A 217 17.98 7.97 20.63
CA ARG A 217 17.64 9.28 20.06
C ARG A 217 16.92 9.13 18.73
N ALA A 218 16.05 10.07 18.40
CA ALA A 218 15.42 10.11 17.08
C ALA A 218 16.47 10.26 15.96
N CYS A 219 16.29 9.51 14.87
CA CYS A 219 17.08 9.58 13.65
C CYS A 219 16.16 9.41 12.42
N SER A 220 16.71 9.62 11.22
CA SER A 220 16.01 9.34 9.96
C SER A 220 16.90 8.50 9.03
N PHE A 221 16.28 7.65 8.21
CA PHE A 221 16.99 6.81 7.24
C PHE A 221 17.39 7.53 5.95
N GLY A 222 17.00 8.78 5.76
CA GLY A 222 17.25 9.52 4.51
C GLY A 222 16.38 9.07 3.34
N HIS A 223 15.54 8.04 3.49
CA HIS A 223 14.66 7.53 2.45
C HIS A 223 13.31 6.99 2.94
N GLU A 224 12.40 6.76 1.99
CA GLU A 224 11.02 6.30 2.20
C GLU A 224 10.71 5.05 1.38
N HIS A 225 9.83 4.20 1.92
CA HIS A 225 9.35 2.97 1.28
C HIS A 225 7.85 2.97 0.99
N GLY A 226 7.20 4.12 0.99
CA GLY A 226 5.77 4.27 0.76
C GLY A 226 4.91 4.00 1.99
N ASP A 227 3.70 3.47 1.74
CA ASP A 227 2.70 3.21 2.77
C ASP A 227 3.16 2.14 3.77
N ASP A 228 2.83 2.30 5.05
CA ASP A 228 3.06 1.26 6.07
C ASP A 228 2.22 0.01 5.73
N PRO A 229 2.85 -1.13 5.38
CA PRO A 229 2.12 -2.31 4.94
C PRO A 229 1.21 -2.89 6.03
N ARG A 230 1.54 -2.68 7.33
CA ARG A 230 0.75 -3.18 8.48
C ARG A 230 -0.66 -2.61 8.53
N THR A 231 -0.90 -1.51 7.83
CA THR A 231 -2.23 -0.92 7.70
C THR A 231 -3.16 -1.72 6.78
N SER A 232 -2.61 -2.64 5.97
CA SER A 232 -3.37 -3.52 5.09
C SER A 232 -3.74 -4.83 5.78
N PRO A 233 -5.00 -5.31 5.66
CA PRO A 233 -5.35 -6.66 6.09
C PRO A 233 -4.65 -7.73 5.23
N LEU A 234 -4.03 -7.35 4.11
CA LEU A 234 -3.29 -8.26 3.25
C LEU A 234 -1.86 -8.53 3.72
N TYR A 235 -1.32 -7.78 4.68
CA TYR A 235 0.08 -7.92 5.09
C TYR A 235 0.40 -9.29 5.67
N GLU A 236 -0.35 -9.71 6.70
CA GLU A 236 -0.19 -11.03 7.29
C GLU A 236 -0.53 -12.12 6.27
N TRP A 237 -1.60 -11.90 5.50
CA TRP A 237 -2.08 -12.83 4.49
C TRP A 237 -1.07 -13.09 3.36
N SER A 238 -0.31 -12.08 2.91
CA SER A 238 0.70 -12.21 1.86
C SER A 238 2.02 -12.79 2.33
N GLY A 239 2.15 -13.12 3.62
CA GLY A 239 3.41 -13.55 4.22
C GLY A 239 4.42 -12.40 4.33
N GLY A 240 3.95 -11.19 4.66
CA GLY A 240 4.77 -9.99 4.76
C GLY A 240 5.16 -9.38 3.41
N VAL A 241 6.12 -8.43 3.44
CA VAL A 241 6.66 -7.73 2.27
C VAL A 241 8.20 -7.80 2.27
N PRO A 242 8.79 -8.95 1.89
CA PRO A 242 10.24 -9.11 1.84
C PRO A 242 10.85 -8.38 0.64
N PHE A 243 11.79 -7.47 0.88
CA PHE A 243 12.51 -6.78 -0.18
C PHE A 243 13.62 -7.67 -0.74
N GLY A 244 13.57 -7.96 -2.04
CA GLY A 244 14.57 -8.73 -2.76
C GLY A 244 14.27 -10.23 -2.88
N ILE A 245 13.10 -10.74 -2.48
CA ILE A 245 12.82 -12.20 -2.52
C ILE A 245 12.81 -12.76 -3.96
N ALA A 246 12.20 -12.06 -4.91
CA ALA A 246 12.20 -12.44 -6.32
C ALA A 246 13.58 -12.26 -6.95
N ASN A 247 14.30 -11.24 -6.50
CA ASN A 247 15.68 -11.01 -6.92
C ASN A 247 16.59 -12.16 -6.47
N HIS A 248 16.49 -12.57 -5.21
CA HIS A 248 17.20 -13.72 -4.66
C HIS A 248 16.85 -15.01 -5.42
N SER A 249 15.57 -15.26 -5.71
CA SER A 249 15.14 -16.38 -6.56
C SER A 249 15.81 -16.36 -7.94
N SER A 250 16.02 -15.17 -8.53
CA SER A 250 16.70 -15.04 -9.83
C SER A 250 18.18 -15.42 -9.78
N VAL A 251 18.87 -15.20 -8.66
CA VAL A 251 20.29 -15.61 -8.46
C VAL A 251 20.45 -17.12 -8.55
N HIS A 252 19.50 -17.89 -8.02
CA HIS A 252 19.49 -19.36 -8.15
C HIS A 252 19.34 -19.82 -9.60
N ALA A 253 18.77 -18.99 -10.47
CA ALA A 253 18.66 -19.23 -11.90
C ALA A 253 19.86 -18.69 -12.71
N GLY A 254 20.93 -18.24 -12.03
CA GLY A 254 22.12 -17.65 -12.67
C GLY A 254 21.94 -16.20 -13.11
N ASN A 255 20.85 -15.53 -12.72
CA ASN A 255 20.65 -14.11 -12.98
C ASN A 255 21.19 -13.26 -11.82
N HIS A 256 22.15 -12.38 -12.08
CA HIS A 256 22.76 -11.52 -11.06
C HIS A 256 22.10 -10.13 -11.05
N ARG A 257 20.79 -10.09 -10.86
CA ARG A 257 20.08 -8.83 -10.63
C ARG A 257 20.38 -8.35 -9.20
N HIS A 258 20.68 -7.06 -9.03
CA HIS A 258 20.85 -6.43 -7.72
C HIS A 258 20.02 -5.15 -7.66
N GLU A 259 18.89 -5.20 -6.97
CA GLU A 259 18.01 -4.05 -6.79
C GLU A 259 18.47 -3.19 -5.62
N ASP A 260 18.45 -1.87 -5.82
CA ASP A 260 18.81 -0.92 -4.78
C ASP A 260 17.75 -0.89 -3.69
N HIS A 261 18.18 -0.95 -2.43
CA HIS A 261 17.26 -0.97 -1.29
C HIS A 261 16.24 0.17 -1.35
N VAL A 262 16.72 1.39 -1.60
CA VAL A 262 15.91 2.60 -1.65
C VAL A 262 14.83 2.55 -2.73
N GLY A 263 14.95 1.72 -3.77
CA GLY A 263 13.96 1.63 -4.84
C GLY A 263 12.66 0.94 -4.44
N HIS A 264 12.61 0.23 -3.31
CA HIS A 264 11.41 -0.52 -2.90
C HIS A 264 10.31 0.40 -2.36
N LYS A 265 9.14 0.40 -3.01
CA LYS A 265 7.98 1.21 -2.64
C LYS A 265 6.75 0.34 -2.42
N VAL A 266 6.10 0.55 -1.30
CA VAL A 266 4.88 -0.12 -0.84
C VAL A 266 3.69 0.79 -1.06
N PHE A 267 2.60 0.21 -1.53
CA PHE A 267 1.34 0.89 -1.75
C PHE A 267 0.22 0.08 -1.11
N VAL A 268 -0.53 0.72 -0.22
CA VAL A 268 -1.70 0.14 0.44
C VAL A 268 -2.93 0.89 0.02
N GLN A 269 -3.92 0.18 -0.51
CA GLN A 269 -5.26 0.70 -0.68
C GLN A 269 -6.26 -0.32 -0.14
N ASN A 270 -6.96 0.06 0.93
CA ASN A 270 -7.96 -0.78 1.56
C ASN A 270 -9.36 -0.36 1.16
N ASP A 271 -10.28 -1.35 1.17
CA ASP A 271 -11.72 -1.12 1.13
C ASP A 271 -12.14 -0.24 -0.07
N TRP A 272 -11.50 -0.39 -1.23
CA TRP A 272 -11.83 0.41 -2.41
C TRP A 272 -12.93 -0.27 -3.22
N GLU A 273 -13.92 0.49 -3.69
CA GLU A 273 -15.02 -0.05 -4.49
C GLU A 273 -14.55 -0.34 -5.92
N GLY A 274 -14.78 -1.56 -6.40
CA GLY A 274 -14.56 -1.89 -7.80
C GLY A 274 -15.53 -1.12 -8.69
N VAL A 275 -15.09 -0.71 -9.87
CA VAL A 275 -15.99 -0.07 -10.84
C VAL A 275 -15.77 -0.60 -12.26
N ILE A 276 -16.81 -0.50 -13.08
CA ILE A 276 -16.80 -0.84 -14.51
C ILE A 276 -16.76 0.43 -15.34
N GLY A 277 -15.93 0.44 -16.38
CA GLY A 277 -15.72 1.55 -17.32
C GLY A 277 -14.27 2.03 -17.31
N ASN A 278 -13.86 2.84 -18.30
CA ASN A 278 -12.49 3.34 -18.44
C ASN A 278 -12.55 4.85 -18.77
N PRO A 279 -11.83 5.73 -18.06
CA PRO A 279 -11.90 7.18 -18.27
C PRO A 279 -11.66 7.69 -19.70
N PRO A 280 -10.77 7.13 -20.55
CA PRO A 280 -10.55 7.68 -21.88
C PRO A 280 -11.70 7.42 -22.88
N ASP A 281 -12.62 6.48 -22.61
CA ASP A 281 -13.54 5.95 -23.64
C ASP A 281 -14.98 6.50 -23.54
N ALA A 282 -15.20 7.58 -22.79
CA ALA A 282 -16.51 8.24 -22.57
C ALA A 282 -17.63 7.38 -21.97
N ALA A 283 -17.41 6.08 -21.72
CA ALA A 283 -18.37 5.19 -21.08
C ALA A 283 -18.65 5.61 -19.62
N ALA A 284 -19.90 5.50 -19.19
CA ALA A 284 -20.28 5.78 -17.81
C ALA A 284 -19.61 4.77 -16.88
N ILE A 285 -18.98 5.27 -15.81
CA ILE A 285 -18.47 4.40 -14.76
C ILE A 285 -19.59 3.99 -13.83
N THR A 286 -19.63 2.70 -13.53
CA THR A 286 -20.68 2.07 -12.74
C THR A 286 -20.04 1.28 -11.60
N PRO A 287 -20.38 1.58 -10.33
CA PRO A 287 -19.98 0.78 -9.19
C PRO A 287 -20.34 -0.70 -9.36
N THR A 288 -19.40 -1.60 -9.08
CA THR A 288 -19.61 -3.05 -9.14
C THR A 288 -20.29 -3.60 -7.90
N GLY A 289 -20.36 -2.83 -6.81
CA GLY A 289 -20.96 -3.25 -5.54
C GLY A 289 -20.08 -4.18 -4.69
N PHE A 290 -18.87 -4.51 -5.13
CA PHE A 290 -17.84 -5.19 -4.34
C PHE A 290 -16.70 -4.23 -4.01
N ARG A 291 -15.94 -4.55 -2.97
CA ARG A 291 -14.77 -3.84 -2.50
C ARG A 291 -13.56 -4.76 -2.48
N CYS A 292 -12.40 -4.15 -2.63
CA CYS A 292 -11.14 -4.86 -2.62
C CYS A 292 -10.15 -4.23 -1.63
N HIS A 293 -9.20 -5.05 -1.21
CA HIS A 293 -7.93 -4.63 -0.63
C HIS A 293 -6.83 -4.83 -1.66
N TRP A 294 -5.85 -3.95 -1.60
CA TRP A 294 -4.68 -3.94 -2.45
C TRP A 294 -3.45 -3.63 -1.61
N LEU A 295 -2.45 -4.49 -1.72
CA LEU A 295 -1.11 -4.28 -1.19
C LEU A 295 -0.13 -4.64 -2.30
N SER A 296 0.55 -3.64 -2.85
CA SER A 296 1.62 -3.89 -3.81
C SER A 296 2.94 -3.36 -3.29
N LYS A 297 4.01 -4.01 -3.76
CA LYS A 297 5.36 -3.53 -3.60
C LYS A 297 6.02 -3.55 -4.98
N VAL A 298 6.67 -2.46 -5.34
CA VAL A 298 7.41 -2.34 -6.59
C VAL A 298 8.79 -1.79 -6.29
N HIS A 299 9.81 -2.35 -6.93
CA HIS A 299 11.09 -1.67 -7.00
C HIS A 299 11.07 -0.66 -8.16
N MET A 300 10.99 0.63 -7.82
CA MET A 300 11.20 1.75 -8.75
C MET A 300 12.62 2.23 -8.54
N GLY A 301 13.57 1.65 -9.28
CA GLY A 301 14.97 2.02 -9.08
C GLY A 301 15.26 3.35 -9.78
N THR A 302 15.05 4.43 -9.05
CA THR A 302 15.36 5.80 -9.48
C THR A 302 16.78 6.22 -9.08
N HIS A 303 17.50 5.36 -8.36
CA HIS A 303 18.78 5.67 -7.73
C HIS A 303 20.02 5.33 -8.60
N SER A 304 19.97 4.34 -9.48
CA SER A 304 21.13 3.89 -10.28
C SER A 304 20.85 3.83 -11.79
N GLY A 305 21.91 3.95 -12.60
CA GLY A 305 21.83 3.75 -14.05
C GLY A 305 21.35 2.34 -14.43
N ASP A 306 21.71 1.30 -13.65
CA ASP A 306 21.21 -0.07 -13.83
C ASP A 306 19.70 -0.13 -13.75
N ALA A 307 19.09 0.55 -12.79
CA ALA A 307 17.66 0.47 -12.63
C ALA A 307 16.84 1.13 -13.76
N ILE A 308 17.47 1.97 -14.58
CA ILE A 308 16.87 2.51 -15.81
C ILE A 308 17.32 1.74 -17.06
N GLY A 309 18.51 1.14 -17.06
CA GLY A 309 18.94 0.27 -18.16
C GLY A 309 18.19 -1.06 -18.17
N ASN A 310 17.96 -1.62 -16.99
CA ASN A 310 17.32 -2.91 -16.78
C ASN A 310 15.80 -2.77 -16.79
N ASN A 311 15.10 -3.65 -17.50
CA ASN A 311 13.63 -3.64 -17.51
C ASN A 311 13.02 -4.63 -16.52
N GLU A 312 13.80 -5.46 -15.84
CA GLU A 312 13.32 -6.38 -14.82
C GLU A 312 13.36 -5.74 -13.43
N HIS A 313 12.20 -5.65 -12.78
CA HIS A 313 12.08 -5.19 -11.41
C HIS A 313 11.12 -6.03 -10.57
N GLU A 314 11.45 -6.17 -9.28
CA GLU A 314 10.62 -6.89 -8.34
C GLU A 314 9.27 -6.21 -8.15
N TYR A 315 8.24 -7.03 -8.29
CA TYR A 315 6.86 -6.66 -8.17
C TYR A 315 6.10 -7.67 -7.33
N HIS A 316 5.47 -7.19 -6.26
CA HIS A 316 4.53 -7.93 -5.45
C HIS A 316 3.13 -7.36 -5.70
N ASN A 317 2.17 -8.22 -5.95
CA ASN A 317 0.78 -7.86 -6.09
C ASN A 317 -0.10 -8.74 -5.23
N ASN A 318 -0.68 -8.13 -4.20
CA ASN A 318 -1.59 -8.76 -3.28
C ASN A 318 -2.95 -8.08 -3.44
N VAL A 319 -3.97 -8.86 -3.82
CA VAL A 319 -5.33 -8.38 -4.01
C VAL A 319 -6.31 -9.37 -3.39
N MET A 320 -7.33 -8.84 -2.72
CA MET A 320 -8.45 -9.62 -2.21
C MET A 320 -9.72 -8.80 -2.42
N CYS A 321 -10.76 -9.40 -3.00
CA CYS A 321 -12.04 -8.73 -3.23
C CYS A 321 -13.18 -9.50 -2.56
N ASP A 322 -14.14 -8.78 -1.99
CA ASP A 322 -15.37 -9.34 -1.41
C ASP A 322 -16.43 -9.69 -2.47
N ASP A 323 -15.98 -10.02 -3.68
CA ASP A 323 -16.83 -10.22 -4.86
C ASP A 323 -17.69 -11.49 -4.83
N GLY A 324 -17.76 -12.16 -3.68
CA GLY A 324 -18.42 -13.43 -3.40
C GLY A 324 -19.94 -13.44 -3.40
N ALA A 325 -20.60 -12.66 -4.25
CA ALA A 325 -21.99 -12.88 -4.63
C ALA A 325 -22.28 -12.36 -6.04
N GLN A 326 -22.61 -13.24 -6.99
CA GLN A 326 -23.37 -12.82 -8.16
C GLN A 326 -24.79 -13.38 -8.15
N ARG A 327 -25.72 -12.45 -8.32
CA ARG A 327 -27.12 -12.66 -8.67
C ARG A 327 -27.16 -13.31 -10.06
N HIS A 328 -27.62 -14.55 -10.15
CA HIS A 328 -27.96 -15.16 -11.44
C HIS A 328 -29.25 -14.54 -11.99
N SER A 329 -29.22 -13.97 -13.20
CA SER A 329 -30.38 -13.35 -13.84
C SER A 329 -31.51 -14.34 -14.19
N LYS A 330 -31.21 -15.65 -14.21
CA LYS A 330 -32.17 -16.71 -14.59
C LYS A 330 -32.54 -17.70 -13.49
N THR A 331 -31.85 -17.74 -12.36
CA THR A 331 -32.07 -18.75 -11.30
C THR A 331 -32.25 -18.19 -9.89
N GLY A 332 -32.28 -16.86 -9.72
CA GLY A 332 -32.36 -16.26 -8.40
C GLY A 332 -31.06 -16.43 -7.61
N TRP A 333 -31.12 -16.14 -6.31
CA TRP A 333 -30.00 -16.23 -5.37
C TRP A 333 -29.50 -17.67 -5.26
N GLU A 334 -28.25 -17.94 -5.64
CA GLU A 334 -27.58 -19.14 -5.15
C GLU A 334 -27.08 -18.85 -3.73
N SER A 335 -27.77 -19.40 -2.74
CA SER A 335 -27.42 -19.38 -1.31
C SER A 335 -26.12 -20.13 -0.97
N TYR A 336 -25.31 -20.52 -1.97
CA TYR A 336 -24.13 -21.36 -1.82
C TYR A 336 -22.80 -20.64 -2.05
N ALA A 337 -22.79 -19.32 -2.25
CA ALA A 337 -21.53 -18.58 -2.19
C ALA A 337 -21.04 -18.54 -0.73
N GLY A 338 -20.32 -19.60 -0.34
CA GLY A 338 -19.72 -19.70 0.99
C GLY A 338 -18.62 -18.66 1.17
N ARG A 339 -18.20 -18.48 2.43
CA ARG A 339 -17.13 -17.59 2.94
C ARG A 339 -15.76 -17.68 2.22
N ASN A 340 -15.61 -18.57 1.23
CA ASN A 340 -14.37 -18.88 0.54
C ASN A 340 -14.43 -18.55 -0.97
N ASN A 341 -15.48 -17.86 -1.45
CA ASN A 341 -15.63 -17.51 -2.86
C ASN A 341 -15.24 -16.05 -3.11
N HIS A 342 -13.94 -15.76 -2.98
CA HIS A 342 -13.36 -14.43 -3.18
C HIS A 342 -12.33 -14.47 -4.30
N THR A 343 -12.19 -13.36 -5.04
CA THR A 343 -11.00 -13.14 -5.86
C THR A 343 -9.84 -12.81 -4.94
N GLU A 344 -8.83 -13.68 -4.90
CA GLU A 344 -7.64 -13.52 -4.08
C GLU A 344 -6.39 -13.88 -4.87
N ALA A 345 -5.35 -13.04 -4.85
CA ALA A 345 -4.06 -13.35 -5.44
C ALA A 345 -2.92 -12.66 -4.69
N SER A 346 -1.87 -13.42 -4.33
CA SER A 346 -0.60 -12.95 -3.78
C SER A 346 0.49 -13.43 -4.72
N VAL A 347 0.99 -12.50 -5.54
CA VAL A 347 1.97 -12.77 -6.59
C VAL A 347 3.26 -11.99 -6.33
N LYS A 348 4.42 -12.66 -6.40
CA LYS A 348 5.77 -12.07 -6.25
C LYS A 348 6.63 -12.48 -7.45
N VAL A 349 7.11 -11.54 -8.26
CA VAL A 349 7.90 -11.82 -9.48
C VAL A 349 8.91 -10.70 -9.78
N LEU A 350 9.92 -10.97 -10.60
CA LEU A 350 10.57 -9.94 -11.41
C LEU A 350 9.72 -9.71 -12.67
N SER A 351 9.01 -8.59 -12.67
CA SER A 351 8.19 -8.14 -13.79
C SER A 351 9.03 -7.35 -14.78
N VAL A 352 8.63 -7.35 -16.06
CA VAL A 352 9.20 -6.47 -17.08
C VAL A 352 8.50 -5.11 -17.10
N TRP A 353 9.28 -4.05 -17.36
CA TRP A 353 8.87 -2.65 -17.39
C TRP A 353 9.46 -1.96 -18.62
N GLY A 354 8.71 -1.92 -19.72
CA GLY A 354 9.24 -1.51 -21.02
C GLY A 354 10.20 -2.55 -21.60
N ARG A 355 11.01 -2.15 -22.59
CA ARG A 355 11.95 -3.06 -23.26
C ARG A 355 13.34 -2.98 -22.61
N PRO A 356 14.11 -4.07 -22.59
CA PRO A 356 15.49 -4.05 -22.11
C PRO A 356 16.31 -3.02 -22.89
N GLY A 357 17.02 -2.11 -22.22
CA GLY A 357 17.82 -1.10 -22.91
C GLY A 357 17.01 -0.07 -23.72
N TRP A 358 15.71 0.08 -23.46
CA TRP A 358 14.89 1.12 -24.09
C TRP A 358 14.01 1.86 -23.08
N VAL A 359 13.83 3.16 -23.32
CA VAL A 359 12.89 4.02 -22.60
C VAL A 359 12.05 4.80 -23.62
N LYS A 360 10.80 5.12 -23.30
CA LYS A 360 10.06 6.14 -24.06
C LYS A 360 10.40 7.51 -23.47
N ALA A 361 11.24 8.26 -24.16
CA ALA A 361 11.69 9.57 -23.72
C ALA A 361 10.96 10.71 -24.47
N CYS A 362 10.90 11.88 -23.83
CA CYS A 362 10.52 13.15 -24.47
C CYS A 362 9.11 13.25 -25.07
N ASP A 363 8.15 12.41 -24.67
CA ASP A 363 6.80 12.36 -25.27
C ASP A 363 6.75 12.00 -26.75
N LEU A 364 7.86 11.48 -27.26
CA LEU A 364 7.93 11.00 -28.63
C LEU A 364 7.45 9.54 -28.69
N SER A 365 6.82 9.19 -29.80
CA SER A 365 6.50 7.80 -30.15
C SER A 365 7.76 6.95 -30.37
N THR A 366 8.91 7.60 -30.53
CA THR A 366 10.21 6.97 -30.77
C THR A 366 10.83 6.48 -29.46
N GLN A 367 11.20 5.20 -29.42
CA GLN A 367 11.94 4.61 -28.31
C GLN A 367 13.38 5.13 -28.33
N THR A 368 13.91 5.47 -27.16
CA THR A 368 15.30 5.90 -26.99
C THR A 368 16.11 4.73 -26.45
N GLN A 369 17.21 4.39 -27.14
CA GLN A 369 18.11 3.33 -26.71
C GLN A 369 18.93 3.84 -25.52
N VAL A 370 18.99 3.03 -24.47
CA VAL A 370 19.84 3.22 -23.31
C VAL A 370 20.67 1.96 -23.09
N PRO A 371 21.91 2.06 -22.59
CA PRO A 371 22.63 0.87 -22.15
C PRO A 371 21.77 0.09 -21.15
N GLY A 372 21.59 -1.20 -21.38
CA GLY A 372 20.67 -1.98 -20.55
C GLY A 372 20.68 -3.45 -20.87
N VAL A 373 20.38 -4.25 -19.85
CA VAL A 373 20.18 -5.69 -19.91
C VAL A 373 18.74 -5.99 -19.46
N GLY A 374 18.30 -7.24 -19.54
CA GLY A 374 17.00 -7.63 -19.01
C GLY A 374 16.31 -8.63 -19.91
N ARG A 375 15.00 -8.76 -19.73
CA ARG A 375 14.21 -9.82 -20.36
C ARG A 375 13.36 -9.29 -21.50
N GLU A 376 13.36 -10.04 -22.60
CA GLU A 376 12.46 -9.79 -23.73
C GLU A 376 11.01 -9.65 -23.27
N ILE A 377 10.30 -8.73 -23.92
CA ILE A 377 8.91 -8.46 -23.57
C ILE A 377 8.05 -9.65 -24.01
N PRO A 378 7.21 -10.22 -23.13
CA PRO A 378 6.27 -11.24 -23.53
C PRO A 378 5.34 -10.76 -24.65
N GLU A 379 5.01 -11.64 -25.60
CA GLU A 379 4.09 -11.30 -26.68
C GLU A 379 2.74 -10.78 -26.14
N GLY A 380 2.27 -9.67 -26.71
CA GLY A 380 1.04 -9.00 -26.30
C GLY A 380 1.12 -8.25 -24.96
N ALA A 381 2.31 -8.13 -24.35
CA ALA A 381 2.47 -7.38 -23.12
C ALA A 381 2.31 -5.87 -23.33
N ASP A 382 1.40 -5.29 -22.57
CA ASP A 382 1.19 -3.85 -22.47
C ASP A 382 2.03 -3.29 -21.31
N THR A 383 3.36 -3.44 -21.44
CA THR A 383 4.35 -2.89 -20.51
C THR A 383 4.86 -1.55 -21.01
N ASN A 384 5.21 -0.65 -20.10
CA ASN A 384 5.67 0.68 -20.46
C ASN A 384 6.62 1.25 -19.40
N ARG A 385 7.64 1.95 -19.87
CA ARG A 385 8.49 2.80 -19.04
C ARG A 385 8.69 4.12 -19.78
N GLN A 386 8.16 5.20 -19.21
CA GLN A 386 8.22 6.53 -19.81
C GLN A 386 8.90 7.50 -18.87
N ILE A 387 9.93 8.16 -19.36
CA ILE A 387 10.68 9.16 -18.61
C ILE A 387 10.73 10.44 -19.46
N LYS A 388 10.27 11.56 -18.93
CA LYS A 388 10.27 12.82 -19.69
C LYS A 388 11.69 13.38 -19.81
N CYS A 389 11.92 14.17 -20.86
CA CYS A 389 13.21 14.78 -21.12
C CYS A 389 13.32 16.19 -20.56
N ALA A 390 14.53 16.55 -20.18
CA ALA A 390 14.93 17.92 -19.94
C ALA A 390 15.16 18.64 -21.28
N THR A 391 14.10 19.17 -21.91
CA THR A 391 14.23 19.96 -23.15
C THR A 391 13.85 21.42 -22.93
N SER A 392 14.48 22.31 -23.71
CA SER A 392 14.27 23.75 -23.62
C SER A 392 12.84 24.21 -23.95
N ASN A 393 12.04 23.36 -24.61
CA ASN A 393 10.65 23.60 -24.99
C ASN A 393 9.64 22.79 -24.14
N ALA A 394 10.09 21.91 -23.23
CA ALA A 394 9.19 21.14 -22.38
C ALA A 394 8.46 22.09 -21.42
N GLY A 395 7.16 22.32 -21.60
CA GLY A 395 6.39 23.30 -20.82
C GLY A 395 6.15 22.99 -19.34
N TRP A 396 6.72 21.90 -18.78
CA TRP A 396 6.16 21.27 -17.57
C TRP A 396 7.18 20.60 -16.62
N MET A 397 8.47 20.98 -16.57
CA MET A 397 9.45 20.26 -15.71
C MET A 397 9.13 20.32 -14.21
N TRP A 398 8.65 21.47 -13.74
CA TRP A 398 8.19 21.66 -12.39
C TRP A 398 6.73 22.09 -12.39
N ALA A 399 5.97 21.49 -11.49
CA ALA A 399 4.64 21.95 -11.13
C ALA A 399 4.46 21.90 -9.63
N ALA A 400 3.60 22.79 -9.12
CA ALA A 400 3.18 22.75 -7.73
C ALA A 400 2.57 21.38 -7.39
N ARG A 401 2.70 20.98 -6.12
CA ARG A 401 2.08 19.74 -5.64
C ARG A 401 0.59 19.73 -5.99
N PRO A 402 0.03 18.58 -6.42
CA PRO A 402 -1.39 18.47 -6.68
C PRO A 402 -2.17 18.86 -5.43
N THR A 403 -3.22 19.64 -5.62
CA THR A 403 -4.14 19.97 -4.52
C THR A 403 -5.23 18.91 -4.46
N ALA A 404 -5.57 18.49 -3.25
CA ALA A 404 -6.68 17.60 -3.01
C ALA A 404 -8.00 18.30 -3.38
N THR A 405 -8.79 17.69 -4.23
CA THR A 405 -10.17 18.09 -4.53
C THR A 405 -11.10 16.99 -4.07
N VAL A 406 -12.07 17.30 -3.21
CA VAL A 406 -13.09 16.34 -2.80
C VAL A 406 -14.10 16.23 -3.93
N SER A 407 -14.23 15.04 -4.50
CA SER A 407 -15.21 14.74 -5.54
C SER A 407 -16.62 14.59 -4.96
N GLU A 408 -17.64 14.64 -5.82
CA GLU A 408 -19.05 14.52 -5.42
C GLU A 408 -19.40 13.15 -4.80
N THR A 409 -18.53 12.15 -4.99
CA THR A 409 -18.63 10.81 -4.38
C THR A 409 -17.85 10.68 -3.07
N GLY A 410 -17.18 11.74 -2.61
CA GLY A 410 -16.34 11.74 -1.41
C GLY A 410 -14.93 11.18 -1.61
N HIS A 411 -14.53 10.88 -2.86
CA HIS A 411 -13.17 10.52 -3.19
C HIS A 411 -12.29 11.78 -3.27
N THR A 412 -11.01 11.67 -2.86
CA THR A 412 -10.05 12.77 -3.04
C THR A 412 -9.35 12.61 -4.37
N ASP A 413 -9.71 13.47 -5.32
CA ASP A 413 -9.07 13.56 -6.62
C ASP A 413 -7.88 14.53 -6.53
N HIS A 414 -6.93 14.36 -7.46
CA HIS A 414 -5.77 15.22 -7.56
C HIS A 414 -5.63 15.72 -8.99
N VAL A 415 -5.55 17.03 -9.13
CA VAL A 415 -5.27 17.69 -10.42
C VAL A 415 -3.87 18.27 -10.33
N GLY A 416 -2.98 17.81 -11.20
CA GLY A 416 -1.59 18.24 -11.25
C GLY A 416 -1.11 18.44 -12.68
N ALA A 417 -0.43 19.57 -12.90
CA ALA A 417 0.52 19.69 -14.00
C ALA A 417 1.86 19.05 -13.58
N GLY A 418 2.83 18.92 -14.50
CA GLY A 418 4.20 18.50 -14.17
C GLY A 418 4.69 17.29 -14.96
N ILE A 419 5.95 16.89 -14.72
CA ILE A 419 6.53 15.68 -15.30
C ILE A 419 6.07 14.46 -14.51
N ASN A 420 5.52 13.49 -15.23
CA ASN A 420 5.20 12.16 -14.71
C ASN A 420 6.17 11.14 -15.29
N GLU A 421 6.82 10.39 -14.41
CA GLU A 421 7.57 9.19 -14.77
C GLU A 421 6.66 7.98 -14.63
N LEU A 422 6.34 7.32 -15.75
CA LEU A 422 5.39 6.21 -15.79
C LEU A 422 6.11 4.87 -15.76
N TRP A 423 5.71 4.04 -14.82
CA TRP A 423 6.13 2.66 -14.63
C TRP A 423 4.91 1.76 -14.80
N LYS A 424 4.90 0.90 -15.82
CA LYS A 424 3.85 -0.09 -16.04
C LYS A 424 4.42 -1.51 -16.14
N PRO A 425 4.22 -2.36 -15.11
CA PRO A 425 4.64 -3.74 -15.12
C PRO A 425 3.80 -4.55 -16.08
N TRP A 426 4.36 -5.68 -16.48
CA TRP A 426 3.61 -6.81 -16.97
C TRP A 426 3.94 -8.05 -16.15
N ALA A 427 3.23 -8.18 -15.04
CA ALA A 427 3.40 -9.31 -14.13
C ALA A 427 2.39 -10.38 -14.50
N GLN A 428 2.86 -11.59 -14.74
CA GLN A 428 2.00 -12.72 -15.07
C GLN A 428 2.42 -13.96 -14.29
N VAL A 429 1.43 -14.82 -14.04
CA VAL A 429 1.70 -16.19 -13.60
C VAL A 429 1.16 -17.13 -14.67
N VAL A 430 1.97 -18.12 -15.04
CA VAL A 430 1.66 -19.11 -16.05
C VAL A 430 1.84 -20.51 -15.46
N THR A 431 0.86 -21.40 -15.67
CA THR A 431 0.93 -22.79 -15.20
C THR A 431 1.87 -23.64 -16.07
N ARG A 432 2.20 -24.86 -15.62
CA ARG A 432 2.95 -25.84 -16.43
C ARG A 432 2.29 -26.11 -17.78
N GLY A 433 0.95 -26.08 -17.81
CA GLY A 433 0.14 -26.22 -19.02
C GLY A 433 0.10 -24.98 -19.91
N GLN A 434 0.96 -23.98 -19.66
CA GLN A 434 1.04 -22.71 -20.38
C GLN A 434 -0.24 -21.86 -20.28
N GLN A 435 -1.08 -22.10 -19.27
CA GLN A 435 -2.25 -21.27 -19.02
C GLN A 435 -1.84 -20.06 -18.18
N ARG A 436 -2.11 -18.85 -18.66
CA ARG A 436 -1.95 -17.63 -17.86
C ARG A 436 -3.08 -17.56 -16.82
N ILE A 437 -2.70 -17.63 -15.54
CA ILE A 437 -3.64 -17.66 -14.41
C ILE A 437 -3.68 -16.36 -13.61
N PHE A 438 -2.70 -15.48 -13.83
CA PHE A 438 -2.69 -14.13 -13.30
C PHE A 438 -2.06 -13.18 -14.30
N LEU A 439 -2.57 -11.96 -14.35
CA LEU A 439 -1.99 -10.85 -15.07
C LEU A 439 -2.24 -9.57 -14.26
N SER A 440 -1.21 -8.76 -14.04
CA SER A 440 -1.33 -7.41 -13.51
C SER A 440 -0.61 -6.44 -14.43
N SER A 441 -1.29 -5.34 -14.76
CA SER A 441 -0.79 -4.24 -15.59
C SER A 441 -1.00 -2.88 -14.92
N ALA A 442 -1.06 -2.89 -13.58
CA ALA A 442 -1.22 -1.72 -12.73
C ALA A 442 -0.11 -0.71 -13.04
N TYR A 443 -0.43 0.54 -13.35
CA TYR A 443 0.64 1.52 -13.57
C TYR A 443 0.89 2.34 -12.30
N TYR A 444 2.12 2.78 -12.20
CA TYR A 444 2.64 3.61 -11.14
C TYR A 444 3.26 4.84 -11.79
N SER A 445 3.01 6.01 -11.23
CA SER A 445 3.55 7.27 -11.72
C SER A 445 4.24 8.02 -10.59
N VAL A 446 5.41 8.58 -10.88
CA VAL A 446 6.11 9.51 -9.98
C VAL A 446 5.97 10.91 -10.56
N LEU A 447 5.36 11.82 -9.80
CA LEU A 447 5.26 13.21 -10.19
C LEU A 447 6.51 13.97 -9.73
N ASN A 448 7.02 14.84 -10.60
CA ASN A 448 8.27 15.59 -10.41
C ASN A 448 9.42 14.64 -9.99
N PRO A 449 9.75 13.64 -10.82
CA PRO A 449 10.80 12.68 -10.51
C PRO A 449 12.10 13.43 -10.26
N ALA A 450 12.94 12.86 -9.40
CA ALA A 450 14.22 13.47 -9.03
C ALA A 450 15.23 13.52 -10.19
N ARG A 451 14.96 12.78 -11.29
CA ARG A 451 15.81 12.68 -12.47
C ARG A 451 15.00 12.84 -13.75
N LEU A 452 15.67 13.30 -14.81
CA LEU A 452 15.15 13.39 -16.17
C LEU A 452 16.12 12.78 -17.17
N TYR A 453 15.60 12.36 -18.32
CA TYR A 453 16.45 12.04 -19.47
C TYR A 453 17.07 13.34 -20.01
N ASN A 454 18.39 13.38 -20.08
CA ASN A 454 19.16 14.46 -20.69
C ASN A 454 19.63 14.04 -22.09
N ASP A 455 18.95 14.59 -23.09
CA ASP A 455 19.36 14.49 -24.49
C ASP A 455 20.50 15.45 -24.87
N GLY A 456 21.05 16.18 -23.89
CA GLY A 456 22.09 17.17 -24.08
C GLY A 456 21.57 18.56 -24.47
N SER A 457 20.24 18.73 -24.63
CA SER A 457 19.66 20.00 -25.10
C SER A 457 19.59 21.09 -24.03
N MET A 458 19.53 20.71 -22.74
CA MET A 458 19.45 21.66 -21.63
C MET A 458 20.74 21.85 -20.85
N ILE A 459 21.51 20.77 -20.64
CA ILE A 459 22.83 20.82 -20.01
C ILE A 459 23.76 19.77 -20.65
N PRO A 460 25.09 19.99 -20.65
CA PRO A 460 26.04 19.00 -21.12
C PRO A 460 25.88 17.67 -20.36
N GLN A 461 25.92 16.56 -21.11
CA GLN A 461 25.94 15.22 -20.52
C GLN A 461 27.24 15.04 -19.73
N ARG A 462 27.15 14.35 -18.58
CA ARG A 462 28.27 14.07 -17.69
C ARG A 462 28.02 12.78 -16.94
N ASP A 463 29.08 12.25 -16.37
CA ASP A 463 29.03 11.23 -15.34
C ASP A 463 28.45 11.85 -14.05
N VAL A 464 27.22 11.49 -13.69
CA VAL A 464 26.48 12.05 -12.54
C VAL A 464 26.74 11.23 -11.28
N ASP A 465 26.94 9.92 -11.41
CA ASP A 465 27.15 9.02 -10.27
C ASP A 465 28.62 8.65 -10.00
N GLY A 466 29.55 9.06 -10.87
CA GLY A 466 30.99 8.91 -10.72
C GLY A 466 31.55 7.57 -11.18
N ASP A 467 30.80 6.80 -11.99
CA ASP A 467 31.21 5.46 -12.44
C ASP A 467 32.19 5.45 -13.63
N GLY A 468 32.57 6.64 -14.13
CA GLY A 468 33.43 6.83 -15.28
C GLY A 468 32.71 6.77 -16.63
N LYS A 469 31.38 6.68 -16.66
CA LYS A 469 30.56 6.70 -17.88
C LYS A 469 29.72 7.96 -17.95
N VAL A 470 29.52 8.47 -19.17
CA VAL A 470 28.65 9.63 -19.39
C VAL A 470 27.20 9.18 -19.29
N ASP A 471 26.44 9.80 -18.39
CA ASP A 471 25.04 9.52 -18.21
C ASP A 471 24.16 10.33 -19.16
N ASN A 472 23.10 9.67 -19.63
CA ASN A 472 21.96 10.34 -20.28
C ASN A 472 20.91 10.78 -19.24
N TRP A 473 21.24 10.81 -17.95
CA TRP A 473 20.34 11.13 -16.86
C TRP A 473 20.91 12.25 -16.02
N ILE A 474 20.08 13.19 -15.59
CA ILE A 474 20.50 14.33 -14.77
C ILE A 474 19.50 14.56 -13.63
N PRO A 475 19.95 15.08 -12.48
CA PRO A 475 19.03 15.52 -11.44
C PRO A 475 18.14 16.66 -11.96
N THR A 476 16.82 16.51 -11.82
CA THR A 476 15.83 17.47 -12.31
C THR A 476 16.08 18.88 -11.76
N LEU A 477 16.46 18.96 -10.48
CA LEU A 477 16.77 20.23 -9.83
C LEU A 477 17.95 20.92 -10.51
N GLU A 478 19.04 20.20 -10.80
CA GLU A 478 20.22 20.79 -11.44
C GLU A 478 19.88 21.36 -12.82
N ALA A 479 19.07 20.64 -13.58
CA ALA A 479 18.55 21.06 -14.88
C ALA A 479 17.83 22.41 -14.78
N CYS A 480 16.98 22.56 -13.75
CA CYS A 480 16.24 23.80 -13.53
C CYS A 480 17.06 24.93 -12.93
N LEU A 481 18.02 24.63 -12.05
CA LEU A 481 18.93 25.64 -11.51
C LEU A 481 19.87 26.21 -12.58
N ALA A 482 20.24 25.41 -13.58
CA ALA A 482 21.02 25.88 -14.72
C ALA A 482 20.19 26.75 -15.70
N ASN A 483 18.86 26.65 -15.64
CA ASN A 483 17.96 27.25 -16.61
C ASN A 483 16.73 27.93 -15.93
N PRO A 484 16.94 28.86 -14.97
CA PRO A 484 15.86 29.41 -14.14
C PRO A 484 14.80 30.18 -14.94
N ASP A 485 15.16 30.73 -16.11
CA ASP A 485 14.27 31.53 -16.94
C ASP A 485 13.31 30.69 -17.80
N LYS A 486 13.54 29.37 -17.90
CA LYS A 486 12.67 28.47 -18.66
C LYS A 486 11.33 28.36 -17.96
N THR A 487 10.23 28.48 -18.72
CA THR A 487 8.86 28.37 -18.19
C THR A 487 8.67 27.14 -17.31
N ALA A 488 9.30 26.04 -17.69
CA ALA A 488 9.34 24.76 -17.01
C ALA A 488 9.95 24.78 -15.59
N CYS A 489 10.78 25.77 -15.28
CA CYS A 489 11.52 25.94 -14.02
C CYS A 489 11.12 27.22 -13.27
N LYS A 490 10.12 27.95 -13.78
CA LYS A 490 9.59 29.15 -13.12
C LYS A 490 8.92 28.78 -11.80
N ASN A 491 9.06 29.64 -10.81
CA ASN A 491 8.53 29.50 -9.45
C ASN A 491 9.11 28.34 -8.62
N LEU A 492 10.32 27.85 -8.95
CA LEU A 492 11.11 27.12 -7.96
C LEU A 492 11.17 27.91 -6.64
N PRO A 493 11.04 27.24 -5.49
CA PRO A 493 11.17 27.90 -4.21
C PRO A 493 12.56 28.50 -4.08
N THR A 494 12.67 29.64 -3.39
CA THR A 494 13.96 30.19 -3.02
C THR A 494 14.63 29.24 -2.03
N PHE A 495 15.80 28.71 -2.40
CA PHE A 495 16.61 27.90 -1.50
C PHE A 495 17.41 28.81 -0.56
N PRO A 496 17.62 28.40 0.71
CA PRO A 496 18.43 29.19 1.64
C PRO A 496 19.86 29.37 1.12
N SER A 497 20.39 30.59 1.22
CA SER A 497 21.73 30.94 0.71
C SER A 497 22.88 30.27 1.47
N ASP A 498 22.62 29.80 2.69
CA ASP A 498 23.54 29.07 3.56
C ASP A 498 23.64 27.57 3.22
N VAL A 499 22.73 27.05 2.39
CA VAL A 499 22.79 25.66 1.92
C VAL A 499 23.59 25.61 0.61
N PRO A 500 24.67 24.81 0.53
CA PRO A 500 25.41 24.63 -0.72
C PRO A 500 24.52 24.12 -1.86
N ARG A 501 24.76 24.60 -3.09
CA ARG A 501 23.91 24.31 -4.27
C ARG A 501 23.84 22.81 -4.60
N ASP A 502 24.92 22.06 -4.37
CA ASP A 502 24.98 20.61 -4.52
C ASP A 502 24.19 19.85 -3.44
N LYS A 503 23.67 20.56 -2.42
CA LYS A 503 22.80 20.01 -1.37
C LYS A 503 21.34 20.44 -1.50
N TRP A 504 20.99 21.30 -2.45
CA TRP A 504 19.61 21.79 -2.59
C TRP A 504 18.61 20.67 -2.93
N TRP A 505 19.05 19.62 -3.61
CA TRP A 505 18.18 18.48 -3.93
C TRP A 505 17.81 17.67 -2.68
N LYS A 506 18.65 17.71 -1.64
CA LYS A 506 18.41 17.12 -0.30
C LYS A 506 17.58 18.01 0.60
N HIS A 507 17.32 19.25 0.20
CA HIS A 507 16.64 20.22 1.05
C HIS A 507 15.14 19.90 1.17
N PRO A 508 14.49 20.10 2.33
CA PRO A 508 13.04 19.90 2.50
C PRO A 508 12.17 20.70 1.52
N LEU A 509 12.68 21.83 1.04
CA LEU A 509 12.01 22.68 0.05
C LEU A 509 12.20 22.17 -1.39
N SER A 510 13.03 21.15 -1.63
CA SER A 510 13.22 20.56 -2.96
C SER A 510 11.88 20.00 -3.44
N PRO A 511 11.31 20.53 -4.53
CA PRO A 511 10.05 20.03 -5.06
C PRO A 511 10.23 18.73 -5.87
N PHE A 512 11.46 18.25 -6.05
CA PHE A 512 11.84 17.11 -6.89
C PHE A 512 12.27 15.88 -6.07
N ASN A 513 11.61 15.63 -4.94
CA ASN A 513 11.97 14.55 -4.04
C ASN A 513 11.22 13.23 -4.32
N GLY A 514 10.46 13.13 -5.43
CA GLY A 514 9.74 11.91 -5.81
C GLY A 514 8.61 11.49 -4.85
N THR A 515 8.25 12.33 -3.87
CA THR A 515 7.31 11.97 -2.79
C THR A 515 5.84 11.98 -3.19
N VAL A 516 5.53 12.41 -4.42
CA VAL A 516 4.17 12.35 -4.96
C VAL A 516 4.11 11.19 -5.94
N ARG A 517 3.45 10.12 -5.50
CA ARG A 517 3.27 8.91 -6.29
C ARG A 517 1.80 8.71 -6.57
N ALA A 518 1.48 8.24 -7.78
CA ALA A 518 0.14 7.91 -8.19
C ALA A 518 0.10 6.44 -8.60
N VAL A 519 -0.91 5.71 -8.11
CA VAL A 519 -1.11 4.30 -8.48
C VAL A 519 -2.47 4.13 -9.11
N HIS A 520 -2.50 3.34 -10.17
CA HIS A 520 -3.75 2.89 -10.76
C HIS A 520 -3.69 1.38 -11.00
N PRO A 521 -4.56 0.58 -10.34
CA PRO A 521 -4.50 -0.88 -10.36
C PRO A 521 -4.65 -1.50 -11.76
N LYS A 522 -5.23 -0.77 -12.72
CA LYS A 522 -5.46 -1.10 -14.14
C LYS A 522 -5.20 -2.57 -14.53
N GLY A 523 -6.27 -3.31 -14.78
CA GLY A 523 -6.17 -4.60 -15.47
C GLY A 523 -5.48 -5.71 -14.67
N ILE A 524 -5.95 -5.97 -13.45
CA ILE A 524 -5.65 -7.23 -12.75
C ILE A 524 -6.64 -8.29 -13.15
N ARG A 525 -6.15 -9.29 -13.85
CA ARG A 525 -6.91 -10.46 -14.27
C ARG A 525 -6.44 -11.66 -13.47
N VAL A 526 -7.39 -12.32 -12.83
CA VAL A 526 -7.15 -13.58 -12.14
C VAL A 526 -7.98 -14.65 -12.85
N HIS A 527 -7.33 -15.76 -13.19
CA HIS A 527 -7.93 -16.85 -13.95
C HIS A 527 -7.52 -18.17 -13.32
N THR A 528 -8.32 -18.74 -12.44
CA THR A 528 -8.05 -20.12 -12.00
C THR A 528 -9.35 -20.85 -11.77
N GLU A 529 -9.57 -21.87 -12.60
CA GLU A 529 -10.67 -22.82 -12.46
C GLU A 529 -10.26 -24.03 -11.61
N SER A 530 -8.95 -24.20 -11.38
CA SER A 530 -8.41 -25.37 -10.70
C SER A 530 -8.63 -25.24 -9.19
N GLY A 531 -8.91 -26.35 -8.50
CA GLY A 531 -8.89 -26.38 -7.03
C GLY A 531 -7.50 -26.16 -6.42
N LYS A 532 -6.45 -25.96 -7.24
CA LYS A 532 -5.08 -25.72 -6.79
C LYS A 532 -4.85 -24.21 -6.70
N ALA A 533 -4.86 -23.70 -5.47
CA ALA A 533 -4.63 -22.28 -5.20
C ALA A 533 -3.15 -21.94 -4.94
N TRP A 534 -2.33 -22.96 -4.65
CA TRP A 534 -0.94 -22.82 -4.23
C TRP A 534 -0.01 -23.45 -5.24
N PHE A 535 1.03 -22.72 -5.61
CA PHE A 535 2.00 -23.18 -6.59
C PHE A 535 3.34 -22.49 -6.36
N CYS A 536 4.39 -23.12 -6.86
CA CYS A 536 5.73 -22.56 -6.86
C CYS A 536 6.06 -22.09 -8.27
N THR A 537 6.59 -20.88 -8.40
CA THR A 537 7.08 -20.36 -9.67
C THR A 537 8.57 -20.11 -9.61
N ASP A 538 9.20 -20.00 -10.77
CA ASP A 538 10.44 -19.25 -10.86
C ASP A 538 10.23 -17.75 -10.59
N TYR A 539 11.30 -16.98 -10.64
CA TYR A 539 11.27 -15.53 -10.45
C TYR A 539 10.48 -14.77 -11.52
N THR A 540 10.18 -15.38 -12.67
CA THR A 540 9.44 -14.76 -13.78
C THR A 540 7.93 -15.01 -13.72
N GLY A 541 7.49 -15.90 -12.81
CA GLY A 541 6.10 -16.30 -12.65
C GLY A 541 5.72 -17.57 -13.43
N GLN A 542 6.68 -18.35 -13.92
CA GLN A 542 6.41 -19.64 -14.56
C GLN A 542 6.32 -20.74 -13.50
N GLU A 543 5.20 -21.47 -13.46
CA GLU A 543 5.02 -22.60 -12.54
C GLU A 543 6.06 -23.70 -12.81
N THR A 544 6.81 -24.06 -11.77
CA THR A 544 7.82 -25.12 -11.84
C THR A 544 7.18 -26.48 -11.58
N SER A 545 7.89 -27.59 -11.84
CA SER A 545 7.41 -28.96 -11.59
C SER A 545 7.17 -29.31 -10.11
N ALA A 546 7.59 -28.48 -9.17
CA ALA A 546 7.43 -28.73 -7.75
C ALA A 546 6.15 -28.08 -7.21
N ASP A 547 5.37 -28.86 -6.46
CA ASP A 547 4.31 -28.31 -5.62
C ASP A 547 4.90 -27.87 -4.28
N PRO A 548 4.34 -26.84 -3.64
CA PRO A 548 4.81 -26.44 -2.32
C PRO A 548 4.64 -27.58 -1.33
N THR A 549 5.69 -27.82 -0.56
CA THR A 549 5.64 -28.78 0.56
C THR A 549 4.86 -28.15 1.70
N VAL A 550 4.04 -28.93 2.38
CA VAL A 550 3.27 -28.48 3.55
C VAL A 550 3.86 -29.15 4.78
N SER A 551 4.41 -28.37 5.70
CA SER A 551 4.90 -28.89 6.97
C SER A 551 3.74 -29.26 7.92
N THR A 552 4.06 -29.91 9.04
CA THR A 552 3.06 -30.38 10.03
C THR A 552 2.25 -29.25 10.66
N ASN A 553 2.75 -28.01 10.64
CA ASN A 553 2.03 -26.83 11.13
C ASN A 553 1.23 -26.10 10.02
N GLY A 554 1.16 -26.66 8.82
CA GLY A 554 0.45 -26.07 7.67
C GLY A 554 1.30 -25.11 6.82
N THR A 555 2.52 -24.77 7.24
CA THR A 555 3.41 -23.85 6.49
C THR A 555 3.78 -24.43 5.14
N ARG A 556 3.50 -23.66 4.08
CA ARG A 556 3.91 -23.97 2.71
C ARG A 556 5.29 -23.41 2.39
N THR A 557 6.15 -24.24 1.84
CA THR A 557 7.49 -23.87 1.39
C THR A 557 7.75 -24.39 -0.01
N CYS A 558 8.27 -23.50 -0.86
CA CYS A 558 8.77 -23.89 -2.17
C CYS A 558 10.24 -24.33 -2.08
N PRO A 559 10.72 -25.15 -3.03
CA PRO A 559 12.14 -25.44 -3.16
C PRO A 559 13.00 -24.17 -3.25
N SER A 560 14.28 -24.28 -2.89
CA SER A 560 15.25 -23.20 -3.03
C SER A 560 15.23 -22.61 -4.45
N GLY A 561 15.26 -21.28 -4.54
CA GLY A 561 15.21 -20.55 -5.81
C GLY A 561 13.81 -20.41 -6.41
N GLN A 562 12.75 -20.86 -5.73
CA GLN A 562 11.38 -20.73 -6.20
C GLN A 562 10.54 -19.84 -5.27
N LEU A 563 9.51 -19.23 -5.84
CA LEU A 563 8.62 -18.31 -5.15
C LEU A 563 7.28 -18.98 -4.88
N LEU A 564 6.85 -18.92 -3.63
CA LEU A 564 5.51 -19.32 -3.24
C LEU A 564 4.50 -18.28 -3.72
N GLN A 565 3.50 -18.74 -4.46
CA GLN A 565 2.42 -17.92 -4.96
C GLN A 565 1.07 -18.45 -4.47
N TYR A 566 0.10 -17.56 -4.38
CA TYR A 566 -1.28 -17.93 -4.09
C TYR A 566 -2.22 -17.24 -5.07
N ILE A 567 -3.11 -18.02 -5.69
CA ILE A 567 -4.21 -17.51 -6.50
C ILE A 567 -5.44 -18.36 -6.22
N ALA A 568 -6.45 -17.78 -5.58
CA ALA A 568 -7.70 -18.47 -5.28
C ALA A 568 -8.52 -18.74 -6.54
N PRO A 569 -9.22 -19.89 -6.63
CA PRO A 569 -10.11 -20.21 -7.74
C PRO A 569 -11.13 -19.09 -7.98
N THR A 570 -11.04 -18.40 -9.11
CA THR A 570 -11.96 -17.31 -9.45
C THR A 570 -13.25 -17.91 -9.97
N ARG A 571 -14.30 -17.88 -9.16
CA ARG A 571 -15.65 -18.28 -9.60
C ARG A 571 -16.45 -17.15 -10.25
N ASN A 572 -15.96 -15.91 -10.12
CA ASN A 572 -16.57 -14.73 -10.71
C ASN A 572 -15.77 -14.27 -11.92
N LEU A 573 -16.39 -14.35 -13.09
CA LEU A 573 -15.84 -13.80 -14.32
C LEU A 573 -16.44 -12.43 -14.59
N TRP A 574 -15.63 -11.40 -14.41
CA TRP A 574 -15.93 -10.05 -14.86
C TRP A 574 -15.58 -9.95 -16.35
N VAL A 575 -16.38 -10.60 -17.21
CA VAL A 575 -16.17 -10.52 -18.65
C VAL A 575 -16.59 -9.12 -19.11
N ILE A 576 -15.60 -8.29 -19.42
CA ILE A 576 -15.80 -7.17 -20.33
C ILE A 576 -15.75 -7.77 -21.74
N LYS A 577 -16.92 -7.95 -22.38
CA LYS A 577 -16.99 -8.13 -23.82
C LYS A 577 -17.70 -6.96 -24.46
N GLU A 578 -17.25 -6.68 -25.68
CA GLU A 578 -17.54 -5.53 -26.55
C GLU A 578 -19.02 -5.26 -26.89
N ASN A 579 -20.00 -5.89 -26.22
CA ASN A 579 -21.40 -5.45 -26.17
C ASN A 579 -22.19 -6.25 -25.11
N THR A 580 -22.07 -5.83 -23.86
CA THR A 580 -23.06 -5.98 -22.77
C THR A 580 -23.82 -7.31 -22.63
N SER A 581 -23.34 -8.21 -21.75
CA SER A 581 -24.24 -8.95 -20.83
C SER A 581 -23.44 -9.61 -19.70
N TRP A 582 -23.91 -9.42 -18.47
CA TRP A 582 -23.39 -10.04 -17.26
C TRP A 582 -23.75 -11.53 -17.18
N GLY A 583 -22.74 -12.38 -17.01
CA GLY A 583 -22.91 -13.81 -16.73
C GLY A 583 -21.85 -14.70 -17.41
N PRO A 584 -21.72 -15.96 -16.97
CA PRO A 584 -20.73 -16.91 -17.48
C PRO A 584 -20.95 -17.16 -18.98
N ASN A 585 -20.02 -16.68 -19.81
CA ASN A 585 -20.06 -16.92 -21.24
C ASN A 585 -19.49 -18.31 -21.55
N ARG A 586 -20.37 -19.31 -21.73
CA ARG A 586 -20.00 -20.67 -22.16
C ARG A 586 -19.49 -20.77 -23.61
N ALA A 587 -19.56 -19.70 -24.41
CA ALA A 587 -19.34 -19.78 -25.86
C ALA A 587 -17.89 -19.54 -26.31
N VAL A 588 -16.96 -19.28 -25.39
CA VAL A 588 -15.53 -19.15 -25.71
C VAL A 588 -14.80 -20.08 -24.75
N GLY A 589 -14.16 -21.12 -25.26
CA GLY A 589 -13.30 -22.03 -24.46
C GLY A 589 -12.04 -21.37 -23.90
N VAL A 590 -12.10 -20.07 -23.60
CA VAL A 590 -11.04 -19.24 -23.03
C VAL A 590 -11.71 -18.21 -22.12
N ILE A 591 -11.40 -18.27 -20.83
CA ILE A 591 -11.86 -17.30 -19.84
C ILE A 591 -11.11 -15.98 -20.04
N GLN A 592 -11.83 -14.89 -20.33
CA GLN A 592 -11.32 -13.52 -20.30
C GLN A 592 -11.57 -12.92 -18.91
N GLY A 593 -10.49 -12.52 -18.22
CA GLY A 593 -10.49 -12.16 -16.81
C GLY A 593 -10.92 -10.72 -16.55
N SER A 594 -11.03 -10.38 -15.27
CA SER A 594 -11.53 -9.09 -14.79
C SER A 594 -10.68 -7.90 -15.20
N GLY A 595 -11.27 -6.91 -15.85
CA GLY A 595 -10.69 -5.57 -15.90
C GLY A 595 -11.24 -4.75 -14.74
N VAL A 596 -10.52 -4.67 -13.62
CA VAL A 596 -10.90 -3.71 -12.57
C VAL A 596 -10.30 -2.34 -12.91
N ASN A 597 -11.17 -1.33 -13.03
CA ASN A 597 -10.85 0.06 -13.35
C ASN A 597 -11.43 1.00 -12.27
N ALA A 598 -11.16 2.32 -12.33
CA ALA A 598 -11.63 3.40 -11.44
C ALA A 598 -12.08 4.66 -12.26
N ARG A 599 -13.10 5.45 -11.82
CA ARG A 599 -13.47 6.80 -12.36
C ARG A 599 -14.39 7.65 -11.46
N ASP A 600 -14.54 8.92 -11.84
CA ASP A 600 -15.60 9.91 -11.60
C ASP A 600 -15.90 10.81 -12.85
N ASN A 601 -17.12 11.36 -12.86
CA ASN A 601 -17.90 11.95 -13.94
C ASN A 601 -17.44 13.33 -14.44
N GLY A 602 -17.61 13.57 -15.75
CA GLY A 602 -17.92 14.92 -16.25
C GLY A 602 -16.80 15.89 -16.63
N THR A 603 -15.52 15.66 -16.35
CA THR A 603 -14.45 16.57 -16.79
C THR A 603 -13.57 15.98 -17.89
N ARG A 604 -13.44 16.69 -19.02
CA ARG A 604 -12.38 16.48 -20.00
C ARG A 604 -11.11 17.14 -19.45
N GLY A 605 -10.23 16.35 -18.83
CA GLY A 605 -8.90 16.79 -18.39
C GLY A 605 -7.91 15.62 -18.47
N SER A 606 -6.68 15.90 -18.90
CA SER A 606 -5.60 14.91 -18.91
C SER A 606 -5.02 14.73 -17.50
N GLY A 607 -5.00 13.49 -17.00
CA GLY A 607 -4.10 13.05 -15.91
C GLY A 607 -4.65 13.22 -14.48
N GLN A 608 -4.46 12.16 -13.68
CA GLN A 608 -4.51 12.13 -12.20
C GLN A 608 -5.88 12.09 -11.49
N THR A 609 -7.00 12.31 -12.16
CA THR A 609 -8.31 12.40 -11.47
C THR A 609 -8.83 11.08 -10.89
N HIS A 610 -8.27 9.91 -11.23
CA HIS A 610 -8.69 8.59 -10.70
C HIS A 610 -7.54 7.74 -10.18
N GLU A 611 -6.46 8.41 -9.80
CA GLU A 611 -5.23 7.78 -9.32
C GLU A 611 -5.18 7.85 -7.79
N TRP A 612 -4.72 6.78 -7.15
CA TRP A 612 -4.42 6.80 -5.74
C TRP A 612 -3.13 7.58 -5.54
N VAL A 613 -3.27 8.90 -5.35
CA VAL A 613 -2.14 9.77 -5.06
C VAL A 613 -1.73 9.60 -3.61
N ARG A 614 -0.43 9.52 -3.40
CA ARG A 614 0.22 9.44 -2.10
C ARG A 614 1.21 10.57 -2.00
N PHE A 615 1.24 11.18 -0.83
CA PHE A 615 2.21 12.19 -0.46
C PHE A 615 3.04 11.63 0.68
N TYR A 616 4.36 11.62 0.51
CA TYR A 616 5.30 11.23 1.56
C TYR A 616 6.14 12.44 2.01
N PRO A 617 5.53 13.52 2.54
CA PRO A 617 6.25 14.73 2.87
C PRO A 617 7.02 14.54 4.19
N ASP A 618 8.30 14.21 4.10
CA ASP A 618 9.22 14.33 5.23
C ASP A 618 10.46 15.11 4.80
N ALA A 619 10.79 16.12 5.61
CA ALA A 619 11.93 17.01 5.45
C ALA A 619 13.29 16.27 5.49
N SER A 620 13.37 15.09 6.10
CA SER A 620 14.60 14.30 6.19
C SER A 620 14.79 13.30 5.05
N ILE A 621 13.86 13.23 4.09
CA ILE A 621 14.01 12.39 2.89
C ILE A 621 14.92 13.10 1.88
N HIS A 622 15.92 12.39 1.36
CA HIS A 622 16.87 12.88 0.37
C HIS A 622 16.59 12.30 -1.01
N ALA A 623 16.73 13.07 -2.11
CA ALA A 623 16.60 12.50 -3.46
C ALA A 623 17.72 11.47 -3.79
N PRO A 624 17.71 10.81 -4.94
CA PRO A 624 16.59 10.46 -5.80
C PRO A 624 15.95 9.17 -5.27
N ASN A 625 14.92 9.32 -4.44
CA ASN A 625 14.15 8.22 -3.87
C ASN A 625 12.95 7.82 -4.73
#